data_AF-A0AAJ1BRZ0-F1
#
_entry.id   AF-A0AAJ1BRZ0-F1
#
_cell.length_a   1.000
_cell.length_b   1.000
_cell.length_c   1.000
_cell.angle_alpha   90.00
_cell.angle_beta   90.00
_cell.angle_gamma   90.00
#
_symmetry.space_group_name_H-M   'P 1'
#
loop_
_entity.id
_entity.type
_entity.pdbx_description
1 polymer ?
#
loop_
_entity_poly.entity_id
_entity_poly.type
_entity_poly.pdbx_seq_one_letter_code
_entity_poly.pdbx_strand_id
1 'polypeptide(L)'
;MHPEPPASPPAPGVVVLGRFQPVHRGHTLMISAAEGWRLSNAPELPLVIAIGSSNRPESMENPWSTEEREEMLRAWLDDKGGYEHVRIVAIPDIEDPPNWVAHAEKYHGFAGIFFTSDLPSAGLYETAGWQVVMTSLEQRERFEGWRVRATAQMMSTIDDDEAVRAVLSHAVPTAVVEHLIETQGLRRLAFLGEGGEPVG
;
A
#
# COMPACT_ATOMS: atom_id res chain seq x y z
N MET A 1 10.29 16.60 2.07
CA MET A 1 11.59 15.90 1.91
C MET A 1 11.29 14.50 1.43
N HIS A 2 12.02 13.98 0.45
CA HIS A 2 11.87 12.58 0.04
C HIS A 2 12.70 11.71 0.98
N PRO A 3 12.25 10.51 1.37
CA PRO A 3 13.05 9.65 2.22
C PRO A 3 14.33 9.30 1.48
N GLU A 4 15.48 9.57 2.10
CA GLU A 4 16.76 9.04 1.63
C GLU A 4 16.82 7.54 1.95
N PRO A 5 17.52 6.75 1.12
CA PRO A 5 17.75 5.35 1.45
C PRO A 5 18.55 5.24 2.76
N PRO A 6 18.35 4.17 3.56
CA PRO A 6 19.18 3.89 4.73
C PRO A 6 20.68 3.91 4.39
N ALA A 7 21.51 4.34 5.34
CA ALA A 7 22.97 4.45 5.14
C ALA A 7 23.65 3.10 4.81
N SER A 8 23.00 1.98 5.11
CA SER A 8 23.40 0.65 4.66
C SER A 8 22.15 -0.09 4.19
N PRO A 9 22.24 -0.85 3.08
CA PRO A 9 21.09 -1.59 2.57
C PRO A 9 20.49 -2.51 3.63
N PRO A 10 19.15 -2.52 3.81
CA PRO A 10 18.52 -3.43 4.74
C PRO A 10 18.76 -4.90 4.36
N ALA A 11 18.66 -5.78 5.36
CA ALA A 11 18.71 -7.22 5.13
C ALA A 11 17.58 -7.67 4.18
N PRO A 12 17.77 -8.76 3.40
CA PRO A 12 16.76 -9.31 2.51
C PRO A 12 15.44 -9.61 3.24
N GLY A 13 14.34 -9.69 2.49
CA GLY A 13 13.02 -9.99 3.03
C GLY A 13 12.03 -10.45 1.96
N VAL A 14 10.84 -10.83 2.40
CA VAL A 14 9.68 -11.02 1.52
C VAL A 14 9.00 -9.67 1.34
N VAL A 15 9.07 -9.11 0.14
CA VAL A 15 8.64 -7.74 -0.17
C VAL A 15 7.25 -7.74 -0.79
N VAL A 16 6.34 -6.97 -0.20
CA VAL A 16 5.06 -6.58 -0.79
C VAL A 16 5.11 -5.09 -1.09
N LEU A 17 4.83 -4.70 -2.33
CA LEU A 17 4.89 -3.31 -2.78
C LEU A 17 3.48 -2.81 -3.14
N GLY A 18 3.14 -1.62 -2.67
CA GLY A 18 1.90 -0.95 -3.02
C GLY A 18 1.95 0.54 -2.80
N ARG A 19 1.05 1.29 -3.44
CA ARG A 19 0.88 2.72 -3.16
C ARG A 19 0.09 2.98 -1.89
N PHE A 20 -0.81 2.05 -1.51
CA PHE A 20 -1.65 2.12 -0.31
C PHE A 20 -2.46 3.41 -0.20
N GLN A 21 -3.15 3.82 -1.28
CA GLN A 21 -3.96 5.05 -1.36
C GLN A 21 -5.47 4.73 -1.43
N PRO A 22 -6.16 4.33 -0.35
CA PRO A 22 -5.65 4.05 1.01
C PRO A 22 -5.23 2.58 1.16
N VAL A 23 -4.86 2.14 2.37
CA VAL A 23 -4.82 0.71 2.71
C VAL A 23 -6.23 0.14 2.60
N HIS A 24 -6.42 -0.93 1.83
CA HIS A 24 -7.74 -1.50 1.56
C HIS A 24 -7.68 -3.03 1.58
N ARG A 25 -8.83 -3.72 1.53
CA ARG A 25 -8.91 -5.17 1.72
C ARG A 25 -8.05 -5.95 0.74
N GLY A 26 -7.99 -5.54 -0.53
CA GLY A 26 -7.06 -6.11 -1.53
C GLY A 26 -5.59 -6.09 -1.08
N HIS A 27 -5.10 -4.98 -0.50
CA HIS A 27 -3.75 -4.90 0.06
C HIS A 27 -3.59 -5.87 1.23
N THR A 28 -4.53 -5.87 2.18
CA THR A 28 -4.42 -6.70 3.39
C THR A 28 -4.48 -8.20 3.10
N LEU A 29 -5.21 -8.61 2.07
CA LEU A 29 -5.22 -10.00 1.58
C LEU A 29 -3.87 -10.38 1.00
N MET A 30 -3.25 -9.50 0.20
CA MET A 30 -1.90 -9.71 -0.33
C MET A 30 -0.86 -9.82 0.79
N ILE A 31 -0.90 -8.91 1.77
CA ILE A 31 0.03 -8.89 2.90
C ILE A 31 -0.15 -10.15 3.76
N SER A 32 -1.39 -10.58 4.01
CA SER A 32 -1.68 -11.81 4.77
C SER A 32 -1.21 -13.06 4.03
N ALA A 33 -1.39 -13.12 2.71
CA ALA A 33 -0.91 -14.23 1.88
C ALA A 33 0.62 -14.28 1.84
N ALA A 34 1.27 -13.13 1.71
CA ALA A 34 2.73 -13.02 1.76
C ALA A 34 3.28 -13.50 3.12
N GLU A 35 2.64 -13.09 4.22
CA GLU A 35 3.04 -13.51 5.57
C GLU A 35 2.88 -15.02 5.77
N GLY A 36 1.75 -15.60 5.37
CA GLY A 36 1.54 -17.05 5.44
C GLY A 36 2.55 -17.84 4.61
N TRP A 37 2.86 -17.35 3.41
CA TRP A 37 3.90 -17.93 2.57
C TRP A 37 5.29 -17.80 3.22
N ARG A 38 5.63 -16.63 3.76
CA ARG A 38 6.91 -16.35 4.44
C ARG A 38 7.10 -17.29 5.62
N LEU A 39 6.13 -17.40 6.51
CA LEU A 39 6.20 -18.28 7.68
C LEU A 39 6.40 -19.76 7.30
N SER A 40 5.89 -20.19 6.15
CA SER A 40 6.00 -21.58 5.69
C SER A 40 7.28 -21.88 4.91
N ASN A 41 7.87 -20.89 4.24
CA ASN A 41 8.95 -21.12 3.27
C ASN A 41 10.27 -20.40 3.61
N ALA A 42 10.20 -19.29 4.34
CA ALA A 42 11.34 -18.45 4.71
C ALA A 42 11.10 -17.74 6.06
N PRO A 43 10.82 -18.48 7.16
CA PRO A 43 10.45 -17.90 8.46
C PRO A 43 11.55 -17.00 9.07
N GLU A 44 12.81 -17.20 8.67
CA GLU A 44 13.96 -16.38 9.05
C GLU A 44 13.98 -15.00 8.39
N LEU A 45 13.30 -14.83 7.26
CA LEU A 45 13.23 -13.55 6.56
C LEU A 45 12.12 -12.66 7.16
N PRO A 46 12.32 -11.34 7.25
CA PRO A 46 11.27 -10.37 7.55
C PRO A 46 10.23 -10.27 6.44
N LEU A 47 9.00 -9.91 6.79
CA LEU A 47 8.06 -9.33 5.83
C LEU A 47 8.36 -7.83 5.68
N VAL A 48 8.46 -7.35 4.45
CA VAL A 48 8.73 -5.94 4.13
C VAL A 48 7.55 -5.38 3.35
N ILE A 49 6.84 -4.42 3.93
CA ILE A 49 5.74 -3.71 3.27
C ILE A 49 6.31 -2.39 2.74
N ALA A 50 6.46 -2.29 1.42
CA ALA A 50 7.05 -1.16 0.73
C ALA A 50 5.96 -0.20 0.22
N ILE A 51 5.88 0.99 0.80
CA ILE A 51 5.03 2.10 0.36
C ILE A 51 5.70 2.78 -0.84
N GLY A 52 5.23 2.47 -2.04
CA GLY A 52 5.67 3.11 -3.29
C GLY A 52 5.11 4.53 -3.46
N SER A 53 5.66 5.26 -4.43
CA SER A 53 5.26 6.64 -4.74
C SER A 53 5.28 7.56 -3.51
N SER A 54 6.28 7.41 -2.64
CA SER A 54 6.38 8.16 -1.38
C SER A 54 6.66 9.66 -1.57
N ASN A 55 7.08 10.06 -2.78
CA ASN A 55 7.38 11.42 -3.17
C ASN A 55 6.27 12.11 -3.99
N ARG A 56 5.16 11.43 -4.28
CA ARG A 56 4.09 12.04 -5.08
C ARG A 56 3.39 13.15 -4.28
N PRO A 57 3.12 14.31 -4.90
CA PRO A 57 2.35 15.37 -4.26
C PRO A 57 0.91 14.91 -4.06
N GLU A 58 0.22 15.61 -3.15
CA GLU A 58 -1.20 15.36 -2.88
C GLU A 58 -2.06 15.55 -4.13
N SER A 59 -2.90 14.56 -4.42
CA SER A 59 -3.86 14.59 -5.54
C SER A 59 -4.98 13.57 -5.30
N MET A 60 -6.04 13.54 -6.13
CA MET A 60 -7.05 12.46 -6.05
C MET A 60 -6.48 11.06 -6.31
N GLU A 61 -5.34 10.98 -6.98
CA GLU A 61 -4.65 9.70 -7.12
C GLU A 61 -3.82 9.39 -5.88
N ASN A 62 -3.19 10.39 -5.24
CA ASN A 62 -2.33 10.27 -4.07
C ASN A 62 -2.82 11.15 -2.91
N PRO A 63 -4.00 10.91 -2.33
CA PRO A 63 -4.57 11.86 -1.37
C PRO A 63 -3.93 11.78 0.01
N TRP A 64 -3.30 10.66 0.38
CA TRP A 64 -2.65 10.49 1.67
C TRP A 64 -1.12 10.53 1.56
N SER A 65 -0.47 11.16 2.53
CA SER A 65 0.99 11.23 2.61
C SER A 65 1.61 9.86 2.89
N THR A 66 2.94 9.77 2.85
CA THR A 66 3.63 8.52 3.21
C THR A 66 3.38 8.16 4.67
N GLU A 67 3.43 9.14 5.56
CA GLU A 67 3.24 8.99 6.99
C GLU A 67 1.83 8.48 7.30
N GLU A 68 0.81 9.07 6.68
CA GLU A 68 -0.58 8.65 6.88
C GLU A 68 -0.84 7.22 6.39
N ARG A 69 -0.21 6.84 5.27
CA ARG A 69 -0.30 5.47 4.76
C ARG A 69 0.41 4.46 5.65
N GLU A 70 1.54 4.84 6.24
CA GLU A 70 2.24 4.05 7.24
C GLU A 70 1.38 3.89 8.50
N GLU A 71 0.74 4.96 8.98
CA GLU A 71 -0.17 4.90 10.12
C GLU A 71 -1.38 3.97 9.84
N MET A 72 -1.97 4.04 8.65
CA MET A 72 -3.04 3.10 8.26
C MET A 72 -2.57 1.64 8.25
N LEU A 73 -1.36 1.38 7.75
CA LEU A 73 -0.77 0.03 7.80
C LEU A 73 -0.56 -0.44 9.23
N ARG A 74 -0.05 0.44 10.10
CA ARG A 74 0.18 0.15 11.53
C ARG A 74 -1.14 -0.13 12.26
N ALA A 75 -2.16 0.70 12.06
CA ALA A 75 -3.48 0.49 12.63
C ALA A 75 -4.04 -0.89 12.24
N TRP A 76 -3.89 -1.30 10.98
CA TRP A 76 -4.32 -2.62 10.54
C TRP A 76 -3.47 -3.77 11.12
N LEU A 77 -2.14 -3.62 11.16
CA LEU A 77 -1.24 -4.65 11.70
C LEU A 77 -1.49 -4.88 13.21
N ASP A 78 -1.71 -3.80 13.96
CA ASP A 78 -1.97 -3.84 15.40
C ASP A 78 -3.33 -4.50 15.69
N ASP A 79 -4.38 -4.17 14.92
CA ASP A 79 -5.69 -4.83 15.02
C ASP A 79 -5.63 -6.32 14.67
N LYS A 80 -4.85 -6.67 13.63
CA LYS A 80 -4.78 -8.05 13.14
C LYS A 80 -3.96 -8.96 14.07
N GLY A 81 -2.89 -8.42 14.66
CA GLY A 81 -1.93 -9.16 15.48
C GLY A 81 -1.12 -10.21 14.70
N GLY A 82 -0.09 -10.79 15.34
CA GLY A 82 0.72 -11.88 14.76
C GLY A 82 1.77 -11.45 13.72
N TYR A 83 2.07 -10.15 13.63
CA TYR A 83 3.03 -9.57 12.68
C TYR A 83 4.31 -9.07 13.37
N GLU A 84 5.00 -9.99 14.07
CA GLU A 84 6.16 -9.64 14.93
C GLU A 84 7.43 -9.28 14.13
N HIS A 85 7.54 -9.72 12.88
CA HIS A 85 8.73 -9.54 12.04
C HIS A 85 8.40 -8.76 10.75
N VAL A 86 7.71 -7.63 10.90
CA VAL A 86 7.35 -6.73 9.79
C VAL A 86 8.17 -5.45 9.80
N ARG A 87 8.59 -5.00 8.62
CA ARG A 87 9.15 -3.65 8.41
C ARG A 87 8.30 -2.91 7.38
N ILE A 88 8.00 -1.66 7.65
CA ILE A 88 7.40 -0.74 6.68
C ILE A 88 8.51 0.18 6.18
N VAL A 89 8.61 0.34 4.86
CA VAL A 89 9.59 1.22 4.22
C VAL A 89 8.90 2.07 3.15
N ALA A 90 9.43 3.26 2.90
CA ALA A 90 8.90 4.17 1.89
C ALA A 90 9.87 4.32 0.72
N ILE A 91 9.36 4.20 -0.51
CA ILE A 91 10.17 4.21 -1.73
C ILE A 91 9.70 5.36 -2.63
N PRO A 92 10.54 6.38 -2.89
CA PRO A 92 10.18 7.45 -3.80
C PRO A 92 10.28 6.96 -5.24
N ASP A 93 9.39 7.43 -6.11
CA ASP A 93 9.48 7.19 -7.54
C ASP A 93 10.71 7.92 -8.12
N ILE A 94 11.30 7.33 -9.16
CA ILE A 94 12.32 7.96 -10.01
C ILE A 94 11.79 8.07 -11.44
N GLU A 95 12.29 9.03 -12.19
CA GLU A 95 11.98 9.19 -13.63
C GLU A 95 12.86 8.28 -14.51
N ASP A 96 13.10 7.05 -14.06
CA ASP A 96 13.96 6.08 -14.74
C ASP A 96 13.42 4.64 -14.53
N PRO A 97 12.36 4.25 -15.27
CA PRO A 97 11.69 2.97 -15.08
C PRO A 97 12.62 1.73 -15.17
N PRO A 98 13.59 1.66 -16.12
CA PRO A 98 14.54 0.55 -16.18
C PRO A 98 15.36 0.33 -14.90
N ASN A 99 15.67 1.41 -14.17
CA ASN A 99 16.46 1.36 -12.94
C ASN A 99 15.61 1.38 -11.66
N TRP A 100 14.28 1.27 -11.77
CA TRP A 100 13.37 1.38 -10.62
C TRP A 100 13.64 0.29 -9.57
N VAL A 101 13.87 -0.97 -9.97
CA VAL A 101 14.13 -2.05 -9.00
C VAL A 101 15.46 -1.82 -8.28
N ALA A 102 16.54 -1.51 -9.01
CA ALA A 102 17.84 -1.19 -8.43
C ALA A 102 17.80 0.00 -7.46
N HIS A 103 16.88 0.94 -7.69
CA HIS A 103 16.58 2.02 -6.76
C HIS A 103 15.79 1.54 -5.54
N ALA A 104 14.72 0.76 -5.74
CA ALA A 104 13.88 0.22 -4.68
C ALA A 104 14.65 -0.70 -3.71
N GLU A 105 15.62 -1.47 -4.22
CA GLU A 105 16.53 -2.32 -3.42
C GLU A 105 17.28 -1.57 -2.32
N LYS A 106 17.57 -0.28 -2.55
CA LYS A 106 18.23 0.57 -1.55
C LYS A 106 17.36 0.77 -0.30
N TYR A 107 16.04 0.60 -0.42
CA TYR A 107 15.06 0.82 0.65
C TYR A 107 14.52 -0.48 1.24
N HIS A 108 14.19 -1.48 0.43
CA HIS A 108 13.61 -2.73 0.93
C HIS A 108 14.64 -3.86 1.14
N GLY A 109 15.89 -3.66 0.70
CA GLY A 109 16.97 -4.65 0.76
C GLY A 109 17.17 -5.37 -0.58
N PHE A 110 18.38 -5.91 -0.77
CA PHE A 110 18.78 -6.68 -1.96
C PHE A 110 18.42 -8.17 -1.82
N ALA A 111 18.33 -8.89 -2.94
CA ALA A 111 18.27 -10.35 -3.00
C ALA A 111 17.17 -10.99 -2.12
N GLY A 112 16.00 -10.36 -2.06
CA GLY A 112 14.82 -10.89 -1.36
C GLY A 112 13.89 -11.69 -2.28
N ILE A 113 12.65 -11.85 -1.81
CA ILE A 113 11.57 -12.46 -2.58
C ILE A 113 10.50 -11.40 -2.80
N PHE A 114 10.12 -11.16 -4.06
CA PHE A 114 9.05 -10.23 -4.38
C PHE A 114 7.71 -10.98 -4.45
N PHE A 115 6.77 -10.61 -3.60
CA PHE A 115 5.46 -11.25 -3.51
C PHE A 115 4.39 -10.30 -4.07
N THR A 116 3.73 -10.71 -5.15
CA THR A 116 2.81 -9.81 -5.86
C THR A 116 1.69 -10.56 -6.58
N SER A 117 0.66 -9.83 -6.97
CA SER A 117 -0.34 -10.27 -7.95
C SER A 117 -0.31 -9.45 -9.24
N ASP A 118 0.59 -8.47 -9.31
CA ASP A 118 0.71 -7.54 -10.43
C ASP A 118 1.75 -8.03 -11.44
N LEU A 119 1.28 -8.40 -12.64
CA LEU A 119 2.13 -8.97 -13.69
C LEU A 119 3.21 -7.99 -14.18
N PRO A 120 2.93 -6.69 -14.43
CA PRO A 120 3.97 -5.73 -14.77
C PRO A 120 5.08 -5.65 -13.72
N SER A 121 4.72 -5.50 -12.43
CA SER A 121 5.70 -5.45 -11.34
C SER A 121 6.49 -6.75 -11.22
N ALA A 122 5.83 -7.90 -11.37
CA ALA A 122 6.48 -9.20 -11.39
C ALA A 122 7.58 -9.27 -12.47
N GLY A 123 7.25 -8.90 -13.71
CA GLY A 123 8.21 -8.92 -14.81
C GLY A 123 9.40 -7.98 -14.60
N LEU A 124 9.20 -6.81 -13.98
CA LEU A 124 10.31 -5.91 -13.62
C LEU A 124 11.26 -6.56 -12.60
N TYR A 125 10.73 -7.17 -11.54
CA TYR A 125 11.53 -7.84 -10.52
C TYR A 125 12.22 -9.11 -11.06
N GLU A 126 11.54 -9.92 -11.87
CA GLU A 126 12.15 -11.09 -12.54
C GLU A 126 13.31 -10.68 -13.45
N THR A 127 13.16 -9.60 -14.22
CA THR A 127 14.22 -9.05 -15.08
C THR A 127 15.42 -8.58 -14.26
N ALA A 128 15.18 -8.08 -13.04
CA ALA A 128 16.23 -7.70 -12.09
C ALA A 128 16.83 -8.91 -11.33
N GLY A 129 16.41 -10.13 -11.64
CA GLY A 129 16.96 -11.36 -11.04
C GLY A 129 16.36 -11.75 -9.69
N TRP A 130 15.25 -11.13 -9.27
CA TRP A 130 14.56 -11.49 -8.03
C TRP A 130 13.77 -12.78 -8.18
N GLN A 131 13.68 -13.54 -7.09
CA GLN A 131 12.67 -14.58 -6.97
C GLN A 131 11.30 -13.90 -6.81
N VAL A 132 10.36 -14.23 -7.71
CA VAL A 132 9.00 -13.70 -7.66
C VAL A 132 8.02 -14.81 -7.30
N VAL A 133 7.14 -14.51 -6.34
CA VAL A 133 6.04 -15.38 -5.94
C VAL A 133 4.73 -14.70 -6.32
N MET A 134 4.04 -15.29 -7.30
CA MET A 134 2.76 -14.82 -7.77
C MET A 134 1.64 -15.33 -6.87
N THR A 135 0.70 -14.44 -6.53
CA THR A 135 -0.56 -14.80 -5.89
C THR A 135 -1.75 -14.36 -6.73
N SER A 136 -2.84 -15.10 -6.64
CA SER A 136 -4.14 -14.67 -7.15
C SER A 136 -4.87 -13.84 -6.09
N LEU A 137 -5.26 -12.60 -6.40
CA LEU A 137 -6.16 -11.87 -5.53
C LEU A 137 -7.62 -12.23 -5.83
N GLU A 138 -8.31 -12.74 -4.82
CA GLU A 138 -9.76 -12.86 -4.86
C GLU A 138 -10.40 -11.47 -4.97
N GLN A 139 -11.42 -11.35 -5.83
CA GLN A 139 -12.24 -10.13 -5.96
C GLN A 139 -11.46 -8.85 -6.37
N ARG A 140 -10.43 -8.99 -7.22
CA ARG A 140 -9.60 -7.87 -7.71
C ARG A 140 -10.44 -6.67 -8.19
N GLU A 141 -11.55 -6.92 -8.89
CA GLU A 141 -12.47 -5.89 -9.40
C GLU A 141 -13.16 -5.06 -8.31
N ARG A 142 -13.29 -5.59 -7.08
CA ARG A 142 -13.94 -4.91 -5.95
C ARG A 142 -12.99 -4.06 -5.14
N PHE A 143 -11.70 -4.42 -5.11
CA PHE A 143 -10.69 -3.78 -4.26
C PHE A 143 -9.64 -3.01 -5.06
N GLU A 144 -10.07 -2.35 -6.13
CA GLU A 144 -9.21 -1.45 -6.90
C GLU A 144 -9.11 -0.09 -6.21
N GLY A 145 -7.88 0.41 -6.03
CA GLY A 145 -7.65 1.65 -5.31
C GLY A 145 -8.46 2.85 -5.83
N TRP A 146 -8.69 2.95 -7.16
CA TRP A 146 -9.50 4.03 -7.71
C TRP A 146 -10.97 3.96 -7.26
N ARG A 147 -11.56 2.76 -7.17
CA ARG A 147 -12.94 2.55 -6.67
C ARG A 147 -13.05 2.86 -5.19
N VAL A 148 -12.03 2.46 -4.42
CA VAL A 148 -11.95 2.76 -2.99
C VAL A 148 -11.88 4.26 -2.77
N ARG A 149 -11.04 4.99 -3.53
CA ARG A 149 -10.95 6.45 -3.44
C ARG A 149 -12.23 7.16 -3.87
N ALA A 150 -12.89 6.71 -4.94
CA ALA A 150 -14.19 7.25 -5.33
C ALA A 150 -15.24 7.08 -4.22
N THR A 151 -15.27 5.91 -3.57
CA THR A 151 -16.17 5.66 -2.44
C THR A 151 -15.82 6.52 -1.23
N ALA A 152 -14.54 6.62 -0.88
CA ALA A 152 -14.04 7.49 0.17
C ALA A 152 -14.36 8.98 -0.08
N GLN A 153 -14.28 9.41 -1.34
CA GLN A 153 -14.63 10.77 -1.74
C GLN A 153 -16.13 11.04 -1.56
N MET A 154 -17.02 10.12 -1.95
CA MET A 154 -18.46 10.26 -1.69
C MET A 154 -18.77 10.40 -0.19
N MET A 155 -17.97 9.77 0.68
CA MET A 155 -18.12 9.84 2.14
C MET A 155 -17.42 11.05 2.77
N SER A 156 -16.63 11.81 2.03
CA SER A 156 -15.72 12.84 2.58
C SER A 156 -16.40 14.05 3.22
N THR A 157 -17.68 14.27 2.95
CA THR A 157 -18.49 15.37 3.50
C THR A 157 -19.60 14.88 4.43
N ILE A 158 -19.62 13.58 4.75
CA ILE A 158 -20.60 12.97 5.63
C ILE A 158 -20.08 13.05 7.07
N ASP A 159 -20.82 13.73 7.95
CA ASP A 159 -20.47 13.88 9.38
C ASP A 159 -20.97 12.69 10.23
N ASP A 160 -21.76 11.78 9.66
CA ASP A 160 -22.23 10.57 10.33
C ASP A 160 -21.18 9.46 10.22
N ASP A 161 -20.39 9.29 11.28
CA ASP A 161 -19.36 8.25 11.34
C ASP A 161 -19.93 6.83 11.18
N GLU A 162 -21.16 6.55 11.60
CA GLU A 162 -21.78 5.22 11.43
C GLU A 162 -22.05 4.95 9.94
N ALA A 163 -22.53 5.97 9.20
CA ALA A 163 -22.71 5.88 7.75
C ALA A 163 -21.37 5.67 7.03
N VAL A 164 -20.32 6.42 7.42
CA VAL A 164 -18.97 6.27 6.86
C VAL A 164 -18.44 4.85 7.11
N ARG A 165 -18.58 4.33 8.34
CA ARG A 165 -18.20 2.96 8.71
C ARG A 165 -18.92 1.92 7.88
N ALA A 166 -20.24 2.04 7.76
CA ALA A 166 -21.08 1.10 7.02
C ALA A 166 -20.67 0.99 5.55
N VAL A 167 -20.36 2.12 4.91
CA VAL A 167 -20.00 2.15 3.49
C VAL A 167 -18.55 1.69 3.27
N LEU A 168 -17.58 2.25 3.99
CA LEU A 168 -16.15 1.99 3.70
C LEU A 168 -15.70 0.60 4.15
N SER A 169 -16.29 0.03 5.21
CA SER A 169 -15.89 -1.28 5.74
C SER A 169 -16.06 -2.43 4.73
N HIS A 170 -16.84 -2.23 3.67
CA HIS A 170 -16.95 -3.18 2.56
C HIS A 170 -15.65 -3.35 1.78
N ALA A 171 -14.84 -2.30 1.65
CA ALA A 171 -13.62 -2.31 0.83
C ALA A 171 -12.35 -2.00 1.63
N VAL A 172 -12.47 -1.38 2.80
CA VAL A 172 -11.37 -0.96 3.68
C VAL A 172 -11.46 -1.75 5.00
N PRO A 173 -10.34 -2.23 5.59
CA PRO A 173 -10.36 -2.86 6.90
C PRO A 173 -10.88 -1.91 7.97
N THR A 174 -11.64 -2.42 8.95
CA THR A 174 -12.28 -1.60 9.99
C THR A 174 -11.28 -0.72 10.72
N ALA A 175 -10.13 -1.24 11.15
CA ALA A 175 -9.09 -0.45 11.81
C ALA A 175 -8.60 0.74 10.97
N VAL A 176 -8.52 0.60 9.65
CA VAL A 176 -8.15 1.69 8.74
C VAL A 176 -9.29 2.70 8.59
N VAL A 177 -10.55 2.23 8.59
CA VAL A 177 -11.72 3.12 8.57
C VAL A 177 -11.78 3.97 9.84
N GLU A 178 -11.59 3.36 11.01
CA GLU A 178 -11.54 4.09 12.28
C GLU A 178 -10.40 5.12 12.27
N HIS A 179 -9.19 4.73 11.86
CA HIS A 179 -8.06 5.66 11.73
C HIS A 179 -8.38 6.86 10.83
N LEU A 180 -9.02 6.61 9.67
CA LEU A 180 -9.41 7.66 8.73
C LEU A 180 -10.48 8.61 9.29
N ILE A 181 -11.40 8.12 10.13
CA ILE A 181 -12.40 8.93 10.82
C ILE A 181 -11.73 9.79 11.90
N GLU A 182 -10.94 9.16 12.77
CA GLU A 182 -10.26 9.82 13.90
C GLU A 182 -9.32 10.94 13.45
N THR A 183 -8.58 10.71 12.37
CA THR A 183 -7.65 11.70 11.78
C THR A 183 -8.33 12.69 10.84
N GLN A 184 -9.64 12.56 10.61
CA GLN A 184 -10.37 13.29 9.57
C GLN A 184 -9.74 13.15 8.17
N GLY A 185 -9.05 12.03 7.92
CA GLY A 185 -8.28 11.75 6.71
C GLY A 185 -9.10 11.73 5.42
N LEU A 186 -10.43 11.62 5.51
CA LEU A 186 -11.33 11.68 4.36
C LEU A 186 -11.64 13.11 3.89
N ARG A 187 -11.65 14.10 4.79
CA ARG A 187 -12.19 15.45 4.51
C ARG A 187 -11.53 16.13 3.32
N ARG A 188 -10.21 15.92 3.13
CA ARG A 188 -9.46 16.49 2.01
C ARG A 188 -9.99 16.07 0.63
N LEU A 189 -10.58 14.86 0.53
CA LEU A 189 -11.05 14.33 -0.74
C LEU A 189 -12.17 15.17 -1.37
N ALA A 190 -12.93 15.90 -0.55
CA ALA A 190 -13.95 16.83 -1.00
C ALA A 190 -13.35 18.00 -1.82
N PHE A 191 -12.11 18.36 -1.55
CA PHE A 191 -11.41 19.49 -2.18
C PHE A 191 -10.40 19.06 -3.25
N LEU A 192 -10.02 17.78 -3.26
CA LEU A 192 -9.11 17.23 -4.25
C LEU A 192 -9.83 16.85 -5.55
N GLY A 193 -11.15 16.63 -5.51
CA GLY A 193 -11.94 16.36 -6.71
C GLY A 193 -11.84 17.50 -7.70
N GLU A 194 -11.26 17.24 -8.88
CA GLU A 194 -11.48 18.12 -10.03
C GLU A 194 -12.98 18.13 -10.32
N GLY A 195 -13.56 19.33 -10.45
CA GLY A 195 -14.99 19.48 -10.72
C GLY A 195 -15.41 18.68 -11.96
N GLY A 196 -16.50 17.92 -11.81
CA GLY A 196 -17.44 17.40 -12.81
C GLY A 196 -17.02 17.21 -14.28
N GLU A 197 -17.17 15.97 -14.74
CA GLU A 197 -17.31 15.45 -16.12
C GLU A 197 -16.26 15.84 -17.19
N PRO A 198 -15.65 14.85 -17.89
CA PRO A 198 -15.16 15.12 -19.24
C PRO A 198 -16.38 15.28 -20.15
N VAL A 199 -16.82 16.53 -20.33
CA VAL A 199 -17.66 16.92 -21.46
C VAL A 199 -16.78 17.18 -22.66
N GLY A 200 -16.73 16.23 -23.61
CA GLY A 200 -16.05 16.39 -24.90
C GLY A 200 -15.44 15.12 -25.43
#